data_AF-A0A2P8G889-F1
#
_entry.id   AF-A0A2P8G889-F1
#
_cell.length_a   1.000
_cell.length_b   1.000
_cell.length_c   1.000
_cell.angle_alpha   90.00
_cell.angle_beta   90.00
_cell.angle_gamma   90.00
#
_symmetry.space_group_name_H-M   'P 1'
#
loop_
_entity.id
_entity.type
_entity.pdbx_description
1 polymer ?
#
loop_
_entity_poly.entity_id
_entity_poly.type
_entity_poly.pdbx_seq_one_letter_code
_entity_poly.pdbx_strand_id
1 'polypeptide(L)'
;MASFILSQRKKTEKSRVFFKNALNFSLLVFFFLPQSGVNGHWGFWAHKRINRLAVFRLPAEMQVFYKKYIDYLSENAVNADKRRYAVEGEAERHFIDLDVYGESALAVLPKHWKAAVQKMGEDSLRKHGIVPWYVQTAASQLTAALREKNTARILRISADIGHYIADAHVPLHTTRNYNGQLTGQDGIHGFWESRLPELFAEGYDL
;
A
#
# COMPACT_ATOMS: atom_id res chain seq x y z
N MET A 1 51.88 -19.09 -54.08
CA MET A 1 51.63 -18.15 -52.95
C MET A 1 50.21 -17.57 -52.91
N ALA A 2 49.60 -17.14 -54.03
CA ALA A 2 48.29 -16.47 -54.02
C ALA A 2 47.10 -17.30 -53.47
N SER A 3 47.06 -18.62 -53.75
CA SER A 3 45.98 -19.52 -53.27
C SER A 3 45.94 -19.67 -51.74
N PHE A 4 47.12 -19.69 -51.09
CA PHE A 4 47.20 -19.80 -49.63
C PHE A 4 46.68 -18.53 -48.93
N ILE A 5 46.98 -17.35 -49.48
CA ILE A 5 46.54 -16.05 -48.94
C ILE A 5 45.02 -15.90 -49.04
N LEU A 6 44.41 -16.32 -50.16
CA LEU A 6 42.95 -16.29 -50.36
C LEU A 6 42.20 -17.24 -49.40
N SER A 7 42.77 -18.42 -49.13
CA SER A 7 42.22 -19.39 -48.18
C SER A 7 42.23 -18.85 -46.74
N GLN A 8 43.34 -18.24 -46.32
CA GLN A 8 43.46 -17.62 -44.99
C GLN A 8 42.46 -16.46 -44.82
N ARG A 9 42.31 -15.59 -45.83
CA ARG A 9 41.35 -14.47 -45.82
C ARG A 9 39.91 -14.95 -45.62
N LYS A 10 39.46 -15.96 -46.37
CA LYS A 10 38.11 -16.54 -46.24
C LYS A 10 37.86 -17.15 -44.87
N LYS A 11 38.88 -17.74 -44.24
CA LYS A 11 38.77 -18.35 -42.90
C LYS A 11 38.62 -17.29 -41.80
N THR A 12 39.38 -16.19 -41.88
CA THR A 12 39.24 -15.03 -40.98
C THR A 12 37.93 -14.28 -41.15
N GLU A 13 37.40 -14.22 -42.37
CA GLU A 13 36.12 -13.54 -42.63
C GLU A 13 34.94 -14.36 -42.08
N LYS A 14 34.95 -15.68 -42.27
CA LYS A 14 33.97 -16.59 -41.65
C LYS A 14 34.01 -16.53 -40.11
N SER A 15 35.19 -16.49 -39.48
CA SER A 15 35.27 -16.40 -38.02
C SER A 15 34.75 -15.06 -37.49
N ARG A 16 34.99 -13.95 -38.20
CA ARG A 16 34.45 -12.62 -37.84
C ARG A 16 32.93 -12.55 -37.97
N VAL A 17 32.35 -13.17 -39.01
CA VAL A 17 30.88 -13.26 -39.15
C VAL A 17 30.29 -14.15 -38.05
N PHE A 18 30.94 -15.27 -37.74
CA PHE A 18 30.49 -16.17 -36.66
C PHE A 18 30.54 -15.48 -35.28
N PHE A 19 31.61 -14.73 -34.98
CA PHE A 19 31.72 -13.96 -33.74
C PHE A 19 30.72 -12.81 -33.66
N LYS A 20 30.48 -12.08 -34.76
CA LYS A 20 29.45 -11.02 -34.80
C LYS A 20 28.04 -11.58 -34.61
N ASN A 21 27.73 -12.72 -35.22
CA ASN A 21 26.44 -13.37 -35.08
C ASN A 21 26.25 -13.99 -33.69
N ALA A 22 27.30 -14.57 -33.10
CA ALA A 22 27.27 -15.07 -31.72
C ALA A 22 27.13 -13.94 -30.68
N LEU A 23 27.77 -12.78 -30.91
CA LEU A 23 27.63 -11.59 -30.07
C LEU A 23 26.23 -10.98 -30.16
N ASN A 24 25.65 -10.91 -31.36
CA ASN A 24 24.27 -10.47 -31.56
C ASN A 24 23.24 -11.45 -30.96
N PHE A 25 23.49 -12.75 -31.02
CA PHE A 25 22.64 -13.76 -30.39
C PHE A 25 22.73 -13.69 -28.85
N SER A 26 23.93 -13.44 -28.29
CA SER A 26 24.12 -13.24 -26.85
C SER A 26 23.49 -11.94 -26.32
N LEU A 27 23.43 -10.88 -27.13
CA LEU A 27 22.74 -9.64 -26.79
C LEU A 27 21.20 -9.79 -26.86
N LEU A 28 20.69 -10.61 -27.79
CA LEU A 28 19.27 -10.95 -27.89
C LEU A 28 18.79 -11.82 -26.72
N VAL A 29 19.60 -12.78 -26.25
CA VAL A 29 19.24 -13.63 -25.09
C VAL A 29 19.16 -12.82 -23.79
N PHE A 30 19.96 -11.75 -23.64
CA PHE A 30 19.86 -10.85 -22.48
C PHE A 30 18.57 -10.02 -22.45
N PHE A 31 17.94 -9.77 -23.60
CA PHE A 31 16.66 -9.05 -23.71
C PHE A 31 15.43 -9.92 -23.41
N PHE A 32 15.58 -11.25 -23.43
CA PHE A 32 14.50 -12.21 -23.18
C PHE A 32 14.64 -12.98 -21.86
N LEU A 33 15.61 -12.62 -21.01
CA LEU A 33 15.52 -13.01 -19.60
C LEU A 33 14.25 -12.38 -19.05
N PRO A 34 13.32 -13.16 -18.45
CA PRO A 34 12.22 -12.56 -17.71
C PRO A 34 12.88 -11.69 -16.66
N GLN A 35 12.78 -10.36 -16.82
CA GLN A 35 12.92 -9.49 -15.68
C GLN A 35 11.80 -9.96 -14.76
N SER A 36 12.16 -10.71 -13.72
CA SER A 36 11.38 -10.76 -12.51
C SER A 36 11.26 -9.31 -12.09
N GLY A 37 10.24 -8.63 -12.62
CA GLY A 37 9.81 -7.35 -12.15
C GLY A 37 9.75 -7.52 -10.65
N VAL A 38 10.53 -6.72 -9.94
CA VAL A 38 10.34 -6.52 -8.52
C VAL A 38 8.90 -6.04 -8.45
N ASN A 39 7.97 -6.97 -8.22
CA ASN A 39 6.57 -6.65 -8.03
C ASN A 39 6.59 -5.53 -6.99
N GLY A 40 6.06 -4.37 -7.36
CA GLY A 40 6.12 -3.16 -6.54
C GLY A 40 5.49 -3.41 -5.17
N HIS A 41 6.30 -3.94 -4.24
CA HIS A 41 5.95 -4.19 -2.85
C HIS A 41 6.45 -3.05 -1.95
N TRP A 42 7.09 -2.05 -2.54
CA TRP A 42 7.55 -0.85 -1.88
C TRP A 42 6.35 0.05 -1.52
N GLY A 43 6.27 0.47 -0.26
CA GLY A 43 5.24 1.39 0.25
C GLY A 43 4.17 0.80 1.17
N PHE A 44 4.18 -0.50 1.40
CA PHE A 44 3.22 -1.15 2.28
C PHE A 44 3.79 -1.68 3.60
N TRP A 45 5.09 -1.52 3.80
CA TRP A 45 5.82 -2.11 4.92
C TRP A 45 5.20 -1.73 6.27
N ALA A 46 4.88 -0.44 6.45
CA ALA A 46 4.34 0.09 7.70
C ALA A 46 2.99 -0.55 8.04
N HIS A 47 2.07 -0.63 7.08
CA HIS A 47 0.75 -1.26 7.26
C HIS A 47 0.84 -2.71 7.73
N LYS A 48 1.71 -3.50 7.09
CA LYS A 48 1.97 -4.89 7.49
C LYS A 48 2.55 -4.97 8.90
N ARG A 49 3.53 -4.11 9.21
CA ARG A 49 4.19 -4.10 10.52
C ARG A 49 3.24 -3.69 11.64
N ILE A 50 2.46 -2.62 11.44
CA ILE A 50 1.47 -2.14 12.41
C ILE A 50 0.43 -3.23 12.70
N ASN A 51 -0.13 -3.87 11.67
CA ASN A 51 -1.09 -4.96 11.85
C ASN A 51 -0.49 -6.14 12.61
N ARG A 52 0.76 -6.53 12.28
CA ARG A 52 1.48 -7.59 13.01
C ARG A 52 1.66 -7.24 14.48
N LEU A 53 2.12 -6.03 14.79
CA LEU A 53 2.39 -5.59 16.15
C LEU A 53 1.10 -5.41 16.97
N ALA A 54 0.01 -4.97 16.34
CA ALA A 54 -1.30 -4.84 16.98
C ALA A 54 -1.77 -6.15 17.62
N VAL A 55 -1.48 -7.30 17.00
CA VAL A 55 -1.82 -8.63 17.57
C VAL A 55 -1.21 -8.85 18.95
N PHE A 56 0.00 -8.34 19.21
CA PHE A 56 0.67 -8.48 20.51
C PHE A 56 0.15 -7.49 21.56
N ARG A 57 -0.65 -6.50 21.15
CA ARG A 57 -1.27 -5.50 22.02
C ARG A 57 -2.73 -5.80 22.36
N LEU A 58 -3.33 -6.82 21.76
CA LEU A 58 -4.70 -7.25 22.07
C LEU A 58 -4.82 -7.82 23.49
N PRO A 59 -6.03 -7.83 24.10
CA PRO A 59 -6.30 -8.59 25.31
C PRO A 59 -5.90 -10.07 25.18
N ALA A 60 -5.43 -10.69 26.26
CA ALA A 60 -4.85 -12.03 26.24
C ALA A 60 -5.80 -13.08 25.64
N GLU A 61 -7.09 -12.97 25.92
CA GLU A 61 -8.15 -13.85 25.43
C GLU A 61 -8.31 -13.76 23.90
N MET A 62 -8.09 -12.58 23.33
CA MET A 62 -8.13 -12.36 21.88
C MET A 62 -6.83 -12.79 21.20
N GLN A 63 -5.69 -12.60 21.86
CA GLN A 63 -4.38 -12.96 21.29
C GLN A 63 -4.31 -14.44 20.88
N VAL A 64 -4.95 -15.34 21.64
CA VAL A 64 -4.96 -16.78 21.34
C VAL A 64 -5.54 -17.08 19.95
N PHE A 65 -6.59 -16.34 19.56
CA PHE A 65 -7.17 -16.45 18.22
C PHE A 65 -6.28 -15.78 17.18
N TYR A 66 -5.91 -14.51 17.39
CA TYR A 66 -5.25 -13.70 16.37
C TYR A 66 -3.81 -14.12 16.08
N LYS A 67 -3.06 -14.62 17.07
CA LYS A 67 -1.69 -15.14 16.85
C LYS A 67 -1.64 -16.27 15.84
N LYS A 68 -2.69 -17.10 15.77
CA LYS A 68 -2.79 -18.19 14.78
C LYS A 68 -2.88 -17.68 13.33
N TYR A 69 -3.33 -16.44 13.15
CA TYR A 69 -3.57 -15.82 11.86
C TYR A 69 -2.73 -14.55 11.64
N ILE A 70 -1.66 -14.37 12.41
CA ILE A 70 -0.86 -13.15 12.40
C ILE A 70 -0.26 -12.85 11.02
N ASP A 71 0.16 -13.89 10.29
CA ASP A 71 0.71 -13.72 8.94
C ASP A 71 -0.40 -13.36 7.95
N TYR A 72 -1.60 -13.93 8.09
CA TYR A 72 -2.76 -13.52 7.29
C TYR A 72 -3.06 -12.03 7.49
N LEU A 73 -3.16 -11.58 8.75
CA LEU A 73 -3.42 -10.17 9.05
C LEU A 73 -2.34 -9.26 8.49
N SER A 74 -1.07 -9.64 8.64
CA SER A 74 0.08 -8.89 8.15
C SER A 74 0.05 -8.77 6.63
N GLU A 75 -0.13 -9.87 5.91
CA GLU A 75 -0.08 -9.88 4.43
C GLU A 75 -1.32 -9.23 3.79
N ASN A 76 -2.47 -9.28 4.46
CA ASN A 76 -3.73 -8.72 3.96
C ASN A 76 -3.96 -7.27 4.42
N ALA A 77 -3.07 -6.70 5.24
CA ALA A 77 -3.13 -5.30 5.72
C ALA A 77 -3.10 -4.23 4.61
N VAL A 78 -2.86 -4.63 3.36
CA VAL A 78 -2.71 -3.76 2.19
C VAL A 78 -3.87 -3.88 1.21
N ASN A 79 -4.83 -4.77 1.52
CA ASN A 79 -5.89 -5.12 0.58
C ASN A 79 -6.89 -3.98 0.35
N ALA A 80 -7.00 -3.03 1.29
CA ALA A 80 -7.77 -1.80 1.13
C ALA A 80 -7.19 -0.94 0.00
N ASP A 81 -5.90 -0.66 0.03
CA ASP A 81 -5.24 0.06 -1.06
C ASP A 81 -5.35 -0.66 -2.41
N LYS A 82 -5.20 -2.00 -2.41
CA LYS A 82 -5.32 -2.79 -3.65
C LYS A 82 -6.69 -2.66 -4.31
N ARG A 83 -7.75 -2.41 -3.55
CA ARG A 83 -9.12 -2.27 -4.08
C ARG A 83 -9.59 -0.81 -4.16
N ARG A 84 -8.75 0.16 -3.79
CA ARG A 84 -9.04 1.61 -3.79
C ARG A 84 -9.70 2.11 -5.07
N TYR A 85 -9.20 1.68 -6.22
CA TYR A 85 -9.70 2.09 -7.54
C TYR A 85 -10.68 1.10 -8.17
N ALA A 86 -10.85 -0.08 -7.57
CA ALA A 86 -11.69 -1.14 -8.09
C ALA A 86 -13.08 -1.19 -7.41
N VAL A 87 -13.20 -0.62 -6.21
CA VAL A 87 -14.43 -0.61 -5.41
C VAL A 87 -14.91 0.82 -5.24
N GLU A 88 -16.13 1.09 -5.71
CA GLU A 88 -16.78 2.38 -5.53
C GLU A 88 -16.90 2.73 -4.03
N GLY A 89 -16.53 3.97 -3.71
CA GLY A 89 -16.53 4.48 -2.34
C GLY A 89 -15.46 3.87 -1.42
N GLU A 90 -14.46 3.15 -1.95
CA GLU A 90 -13.31 2.72 -1.16
C GLU A 90 -12.34 3.87 -0.91
N ALA A 91 -11.99 4.64 -1.94
CA ALA A 91 -10.95 5.68 -1.86
C ALA A 91 -11.18 6.70 -0.73
N GLU A 92 -12.41 7.14 -0.52
CA GLU A 92 -12.79 8.06 0.55
C GLU A 92 -12.66 7.49 1.97
N ARG A 93 -12.44 6.18 2.13
CA ARG A 93 -12.26 5.54 3.45
C ARG A 93 -10.84 5.64 3.98
N HIS A 94 -9.89 6.06 3.15
CA HIS A 94 -8.47 6.12 3.50
C HIS A 94 -8.02 7.45 4.11
N PHE A 95 -8.85 8.49 4.07
CA PHE A 95 -8.41 9.83 4.46
C PHE A 95 -9.53 10.66 5.08
N ILE A 96 -9.15 11.82 5.61
CA ILE A 96 -10.07 12.92 5.93
C ILE A 96 -9.36 14.27 5.80
N ASP A 97 -9.86 15.17 4.98
CA ASP A 97 -9.28 16.51 4.79
C ASP A 97 -9.67 17.44 5.96
N LEU A 98 -8.97 17.36 7.10
CA LEU A 98 -9.34 18.11 8.29
C LEU A 98 -9.27 19.63 8.08
N ASP A 99 -8.36 20.09 7.22
CA ASP A 99 -8.16 21.51 6.88
C ASP A 99 -9.30 22.12 6.06
N VAL A 100 -10.29 21.33 5.64
CA VAL A 100 -11.54 21.84 5.03
C VAL A 100 -12.50 22.39 6.08
N TYR A 101 -12.39 21.93 7.33
CA TYR A 101 -13.36 22.22 8.39
C TYR A 101 -12.94 23.39 9.29
N GLY A 102 -12.14 24.31 8.74
CA GLY A 102 -11.67 25.52 9.44
C GLY A 102 -10.55 25.23 10.44
N GLU A 103 -10.44 26.08 11.47
CA GLU A 103 -9.34 26.00 12.45
C GLU A 103 -9.40 24.75 13.34
N SER A 104 -10.60 24.20 13.56
CA SER A 104 -10.79 23.02 14.41
C SER A 104 -11.88 22.11 13.87
N ALA A 105 -11.45 21.10 13.11
CA ALA A 105 -12.31 20.01 12.68
C ALA A 105 -13.00 19.32 13.87
N LEU A 106 -12.33 19.25 15.03
CA LEU A 106 -12.90 18.65 16.25
C LEU A 106 -14.13 19.42 16.78
N ALA A 107 -14.14 20.75 16.67
CA ALA A 107 -15.27 21.58 17.09
C ALA A 107 -16.42 21.53 16.08
N VAL A 108 -16.10 21.30 14.80
CA VAL A 108 -17.05 21.41 13.69
C VAL A 108 -17.68 20.07 13.32
N LEU A 109 -16.92 18.98 13.33
CA LEU A 109 -17.35 17.67 12.86
C LEU A 109 -18.10 16.89 13.95
N PRO A 110 -19.34 16.44 13.66
CA PRO A 110 -20.04 15.53 14.54
C PRO A 110 -19.35 14.16 14.60
N LYS A 111 -19.28 13.57 15.80
CA LYS A 111 -18.66 12.25 16.03
C LYS A 111 -19.38 11.11 15.30
N HIS A 112 -20.70 11.23 15.12
CA HIS A 112 -21.53 10.18 14.51
C HIS A 112 -21.90 10.53 13.07
N TRP A 113 -21.82 9.53 12.18
CA TRP A 113 -22.06 9.67 10.75
C TRP A 113 -23.40 10.36 10.41
N LYS A 114 -24.50 9.90 11.02
CA LYS A 114 -25.83 10.46 10.76
C LYS A 114 -25.91 11.97 11.05
N ALA A 115 -25.28 12.42 12.13
CA ALA A 115 -25.25 13.83 12.50
C ALA A 115 -24.31 14.62 11.57
N ALA A 116 -23.19 14.02 11.14
CA ALA A 116 -22.29 14.63 10.17
C ALA A 116 -23.00 14.85 8.83
N VAL A 117 -23.69 13.83 8.31
CA VAL A 117 -24.46 13.92 7.06
C VAL A 117 -25.55 14.98 7.17
N GLN A 118 -26.29 15.02 8.28
CA GLN A 118 -27.33 16.05 8.48
C GLN A 118 -26.75 17.47 8.48
N LYS A 119 -25.54 17.66 9.02
CA LYS A 119 -24.91 18.97 9.15
C LYS A 119 -24.19 19.42 7.86
N MET A 120 -23.53 18.51 7.16
CA MET A 120 -22.58 18.82 6.08
C MET A 120 -22.99 18.32 4.70
N GLY A 121 -23.95 17.39 4.63
CA GLY A 121 -24.27 16.64 3.41
C GLY A 121 -23.31 15.48 3.17
N GLU A 122 -23.84 14.37 2.68
CA GLU A 122 -23.06 13.14 2.44
C GLU A 122 -22.01 13.31 1.33
N ASP A 123 -22.39 13.94 0.21
CA ASP A 123 -21.48 14.16 -0.93
C ASP A 123 -20.24 14.97 -0.54
N SER A 124 -20.43 15.99 0.31
CA SER A 124 -19.33 16.82 0.82
C SER A 124 -18.39 16.01 1.72
N LEU A 125 -18.95 15.20 2.62
CA LEU A 125 -18.15 14.34 3.50
C LEU A 125 -17.36 13.30 2.70
N ARG A 126 -17.99 12.62 1.74
CA ARG A 126 -17.32 11.62 0.90
C ARG A 126 -16.21 12.23 0.05
N LYS A 127 -16.45 13.42 -0.50
CA LYS A 127 -15.43 14.17 -1.24
C LYS A 127 -14.19 14.48 -0.40
N HIS A 128 -14.37 14.75 0.89
CA HIS A 128 -13.33 15.15 1.83
C HIS A 128 -12.87 14.02 2.76
N GLY A 129 -13.23 12.77 2.44
CA GLY A 129 -12.79 11.61 3.18
C GLY A 129 -13.59 11.35 4.47
N ILE A 130 -13.78 10.07 4.77
CA ILE A 130 -14.68 9.57 5.81
C ILE A 130 -14.03 8.56 6.75
N VAL A 131 -12.69 8.46 6.76
CA VAL A 131 -11.97 7.43 7.55
C VAL A 131 -12.43 7.33 9.02
N PRO A 132 -12.69 8.42 9.77
CA PRO A 132 -13.07 8.31 11.18
C PRO A 132 -14.45 7.66 11.39
N TRP A 133 -15.39 7.88 10.46
CA TRP A 133 -16.71 7.26 10.51
C TRP A 133 -16.67 5.84 9.97
N TYR A 134 -15.87 5.57 8.94
CA TYR A 134 -15.71 4.22 8.42
C TYR A 134 -15.07 3.28 9.44
N VAL A 135 -14.10 3.74 10.23
CA VAL A 135 -13.53 2.96 11.35
C VAL A 135 -14.62 2.54 12.35
N GLN A 136 -15.58 3.42 12.68
CA GLN A 136 -16.71 3.06 13.55
C GLN A 136 -17.61 1.98 12.93
N THR A 137 -17.87 2.10 11.62
CA THR A 137 -18.63 1.09 10.86
C THR A 137 -17.90 -0.25 10.85
N ALA A 138 -16.61 -0.26 10.55
CA ALA A 138 -15.78 -1.46 10.52
C ALA A 138 -15.70 -2.13 11.91
N ALA A 139 -15.58 -1.34 12.99
CA ALA A 139 -15.61 -1.86 14.36
C ALA A 139 -16.94 -2.55 14.70
N SER A 140 -18.06 -1.96 14.25
CA SER A 140 -19.40 -2.56 14.41
C SER A 140 -19.54 -3.86 13.62
N GLN A 141 -19.03 -3.90 12.38
CA GLN A 141 -19.01 -5.10 11.55
C GLN A 141 -18.13 -6.20 12.13
N LEU A 142 -16.96 -5.85 12.69
CA LEU A 142 -16.07 -6.78 13.37
C LEU A 142 -16.74 -7.38 14.61
N THR A 143 -17.42 -6.53 15.39
CA THR A 143 -18.19 -6.97 16.57
C THR A 143 -19.27 -7.98 16.17
N ALA A 144 -20.01 -7.71 15.09
CA ALA A 144 -21.01 -8.65 14.57
C ALA A 144 -20.35 -9.98 14.12
N ALA A 145 -19.25 -9.92 13.36
CA ALA A 145 -18.54 -11.11 12.91
C ALA A 145 -18.00 -11.97 14.07
N LEU A 146 -17.53 -11.32 15.16
CA LEU A 146 -17.11 -11.99 16.40
C LEU A 146 -18.29 -12.69 17.09
N ARG A 147 -19.46 -12.03 17.20
CA ARG A 147 -20.67 -12.62 17.77
C ARG A 147 -21.15 -13.84 16.99
N GLU A 148 -21.09 -13.77 15.67
CA GLU A 148 -21.43 -14.86 14.76
C GLU A 148 -20.36 -15.96 14.71
N LYS A 149 -19.19 -15.75 15.32
CA LYS A 149 -18.01 -16.64 15.25
C LYS A 149 -17.57 -16.93 13.81
N ASN A 150 -17.76 -15.97 12.90
CA ASN A 150 -17.40 -16.13 11.49
C ASN A 150 -15.92 -15.77 11.28
N THR A 151 -15.04 -16.77 11.38
CA THR A 151 -13.57 -16.59 11.26
C THR A 151 -13.16 -15.85 9.99
N ALA A 152 -13.71 -16.20 8.83
CA ALA A 152 -13.35 -15.56 7.56
C ALA A 152 -13.68 -14.06 7.57
N ARG A 153 -14.86 -13.68 8.08
CA ARG A 153 -15.24 -12.27 8.23
C ARG A 153 -14.39 -11.55 9.25
N ILE A 154 -14.11 -12.17 10.41
CA ILE A 154 -13.26 -11.59 11.45
C ILE A 154 -11.90 -11.24 10.86
N LEU A 155 -11.24 -12.18 10.16
CA LEU A 155 -9.91 -11.97 9.61
C LEU A 155 -9.89 -10.88 8.53
N ARG A 156 -10.84 -10.91 7.58
CA ARG A 156 -10.94 -9.89 6.53
C ARG A 156 -11.13 -8.50 7.12
N ILE A 157 -12.13 -8.33 7.99
CA ILE A 157 -12.44 -7.03 8.59
C ILE A 157 -11.29 -6.57 9.50
N SER A 158 -10.60 -7.48 10.20
CA SER A 158 -9.48 -7.11 11.08
C SER A 158 -8.27 -6.58 10.30
N ALA A 159 -7.93 -7.20 9.17
CA ALA A 159 -6.87 -6.70 8.30
C ALA A 159 -7.25 -5.32 7.70
N ASP A 160 -8.50 -5.17 7.27
CA ASP A 160 -9.01 -3.93 6.70
C ASP A 160 -9.09 -2.79 7.75
N ILE A 161 -9.64 -3.04 8.95
CA ILE A 161 -9.74 -2.00 9.99
C ILE A 161 -8.36 -1.58 10.50
N GLY A 162 -7.40 -2.52 10.58
CA GLY A 162 -6.02 -2.20 10.93
C GLY A 162 -5.37 -1.25 9.91
N HIS A 163 -5.67 -1.43 8.62
CA HIS A 163 -5.25 -0.53 7.55
C HIS A 163 -5.82 0.88 7.73
N TYR A 164 -7.15 1.03 7.82
CA TYR A 164 -7.76 2.37 7.93
C TYR A 164 -7.37 3.11 9.21
N ILE A 165 -7.15 2.37 10.31
CA ILE A 165 -6.61 2.97 11.53
C ILE A 165 -5.19 3.47 11.26
N ALA A 166 -4.32 2.68 10.60
CA ALA A 166 -2.97 3.12 10.27
C ALA A 166 -2.97 4.37 9.36
N ASP A 167 -3.80 4.39 8.32
CA ASP A 167 -4.01 5.55 7.43
C ASP A 167 -4.40 6.81 8.23
N ALA A 168 -5.35 6.68 9.16
CA ALA A 168 -5.78 7.81 9.99
C ALA A 168 -4.67 8.37 10.90
N HIS A 169 -3.56 7.64 11.08
CA HIS A 169 -2.37 8.09 11.81
C HIS A 169 -1.26 8.63 10.89
N VAL A 170 -1.45 8.60 9.56
CA VAL A 170 -0.58 9.27 8.60
C VAL A 170 -1.00 10.74 8.50
N PRO A 171 -0.18 11.73 8.92
CA PRO A 171 -0.59 13.13 8.90
C PRO A 171 -1.00 13.63 7.51
N LEU A 172 -0.36 13.11 6.46
CA LEU A 172 -0.65 13.46 5.08
C LEU A 172 -2.00 12.88 4.57
N HIS A 173 -2.58 11.88 5.24
CA HIS A 173 -3.95 11.42 4.97
C HIS A 173 -4.99 12.26 5.72
N THR A 174 -4.57 13.30 6.43
CA THR A 174 -5.45 14.18 7.21
C THR A 174 -5.57 15.61 6.65
N THR A 175 -5.11 15.83 5.41
CA THR A 175 -5.07 17.16 4.78
C THR A 175 -5.24 17.08 3.26
N ARG A 176 -5.84 18.13 2.67
CA ARG A 176 -5.88 18.30 1.21
C ARG A 176 -4.50 18.36 0.58
N ASN A 177 -3.48 18.84 1.29
CA ASN A 177 -2.11 18.90 0.78
C ASN A 177 -1.38 17.55 0.87
N TYR A 178 -2.10 16.44 0.70
CA TYR A 178 -1.64 15.09 1.00
C TYR A 178 -0.31 14.74 0.32
N ASN A 179 -0.10 15.17 -0.93
CA ASN A 179 1.12 14.92 -1.69
C ASN A 179 2.00 16.16 -1.85
N GLY A 180 1.77 17.23 -1.09
CA GLY A 180 2.56 18.47 -1.17
C GLY A 180 2.20 19.37 -2.35
N GLN A 181 1.14 19.04 -3.11
CA GLN A 181 0.74 19.71 -4.36
C GLN A 181 0.28 21.16 -4.19
N LEU A 182 -0.10 21.59 -2.98
CA LEU A 182 -0.45 22.98 -2.67
C LEU A 182 0.77 23.81 -2.26
N THR A 183 1.92 23.18 -2.09
CA THR A 183 3.18 23.81 -1.62
C THR A 183 4.36 23.60 -2.58
N GLY A 184 4.15 22.92 -3.71
CA GLY A 184 5.21 22.56 -4.65
C GLY A 184 6.19 21.49 -4.11
N GLN A 185 5.72 20.63 -3.21
CA GLN A 185 6.50 19.54 -2.60
C GLN A 185 5.98 18.16 -3.05
N ASP A 186 5.61 18.06 -4.32
CA ASP A 186 5.05 16.85 -4.92
C ASP A 186 5.91 15.61 -4.64
N GLY A 187 5.27 14.56 -4.10
CA GLY A 187 5.92 13.29 -3.77
C GLY A 187 6.25 13.10 -2.29
N ILE A 188 6.01 14.12 -1.43
CA ILE A 188 6.26 14.01 0.01
C ILE A 188 5.44 12.88 0.67
N HIS A 189 4.28 12.53 0.11
CA HIS A 189 3.48 11.41 0.57
C HIS A 189 4.24 10.10 0.49
N GLY A 190 4.75 9.75 -0.69
CA GLY A 190 5.49 8.50 -0.90
C GLY A 190 6.79 8.48 -0.09
N PHE A 191 7.41 9.64 0.13
CA PHE A 191 8.56 9.73 1.02
C PHE A 191 8.19 9.38 2.48
N TRP A 192 7.10 9.94 2.99
CA TRP A 192 6.65 9.70 4.36
C TRP A 192 6.13 8.27 4.59
N GLU A 193 5.22 7.80 3.74
CA GLU A 193 4.53 6.51 3.95
C GLU A 193 5.41 5.31 3.60
N SER A 194 6.24 5.43 2.56
CA SER A 194 7.04 4.30 2.07
C SER A 194 8.48 4.40 2.54
N ARG A 195 9.15 5.50 2.21
CA ARG A 195 10.63 5.56 2.29
C ARG A 195 11.13 5.63 3.73
N LEU A 196 10.50 6.46 4.57
CA LEU A 196 10.95 6.61 5.96
C LEU A 196 10.78 5.31 6.78
N PRO A 197 9.62 4.63 6.79
CA PRO A 197 9.48 3.37 7.52
C PRO A 197 10.45 2.29 7.05
N GLU A 198 10.62 2.13 5.75
CA GLU A 198 11.52 1.11 5.19
C GLU A 198 13.00 1.35 5.57
N LEU A 199 13.41 2.61 5.73
CA LEU A 199 14.79 2.95 6.10
C LEU A 199 15.06 2.89 7.60
N PHE A 200 14.10 3.29 8.43
CA PHE A 200 14.37 3.64 9.82
C PHE A 200 13.65 2.77 10.84
N ALA A 201 12.68 1.95 10.43
CA ALA A 201 11.81 1.29 11.41
C ALA A 201 12.49 0.23 12.27
N GLU A 202 13.63 -0.31 11.86
CA GLU A 202 14.45 -1.18 12.73
C GLU A 202 15.04 -0.43 13.94
N GLY A 203 15.18 0.89 13.86
CA GLY A 203 15.66 1.75 14.94
C GLY A 203 14.56 2.34 15.81
N TYR A 204 13.28 2.08 15.51
CA TYR A 204 12.16 2.59 16.31
C TYR A 204 11.91 1.67 17.53
N ASP A 205 11.58 2.29 18.67
CA ASP A 205 11.07 1.57 19.85
C ASP A 205 9.57 1.30 19.65
N LEU A 206 9.22 0.06 19.28
CA LEU A 206 7.89 -0.37 18.82
C LEU A 206 7.25 -1.42 19.76
#